data_AF-A0A9E0WMK8-F1
#
_entry.id   AF-A0A9E0WMK8-F1
#
_cell.length_a   1.000
_cell.length_b   1.000
_cell.length_c   1.000
_cell.angle_alpha   90.00
_cell.angle_beta   90.00
_cell.angle_gamma   90.00
#
_symmetry.space_group_name_H-M   'P 1'
#
loop_
_entity.id
_entity.type
_entity.pdbx_description
1 polymer ?
#
loop_
_entity_poly.entity_id
_entity_poly.type
_entity_poly.pdbx_seq_one_letter_code
_entity_poly.pdbx_strand_id
1 'polypeptide(L)'
;MNYQLYVLENTGDKALFNKKVIQLNTLFDALISSGNGTTKEDAFYVIETTHEYDLISILGLTFGGQQSHIEHYDYLTLAANEAEIEGLYFDITPCLNSLSRMFED
;
A
#
# COMPACT_ATOMS: atom_id res chain seq x y z
N MET A 1 -1.06 -9.93 -8.57
CA MET A 1 -1.56 -9.98 -9.98
C MET A 1 -2.99 -9.44 -10.00
N ASN A 2 -3.27 -8.38 -10.76
CA ASN A 2 -4.64 -7.87 -10.90
C ASN A 2 -5.43 -8.76 -11.87
N TYR A 3 -6.26 -9.66 -11.34
CA TYR A 3 -7.01 -10.65 -12.14
C TYR A 3 -7.95 -10.01 -13.17
N GLN A 4 -8.48 -8.82 -12.89
CA GLN A 4 -9.34 -8.10 -13.84
C GLN A 4 -8.54 -7.63 -15.05
N LEU A 5 -7.35 -7.07 -14.86
CA LEU A 5 -6.48 -6.67 -15.97
C LEU A 5 -6.03 -7.88 -16.79
N TYR A 6 -5.68 -8.99 -16.14
CA TYR A 6 -5.32 -10.24 -16.81
C TYR A 6 -6.43 -10.78 -17.72
N VAL A 7 -7.68 -10.78 -17.25
CA VAL A 7 -8.82 -11.21 -18.07
C VAL A 7 -9.06 -10.23 -19.23
N LEU A 8 -9.01 -8.92 -18.97
CA LEU A 8 -9.26 -7.90 -19.99
C LEU A 8 -8.24 -7.95 -21.12
N GLU A 9 -6.97 -8.16 -20.78
CA GLU A 9 -5.88 -8.38 -21.75
C GLU A 9 -6.18 -9.58 -22.66
N ASN A 10 -6.62 -10.70 -22.07
CA ASN A 10 -6.94 -11.92 -22.81
C ASN A 10 -8.23 -11.82 -23.65
N THR A 11 -9.21 -11.01 -23.23
CA THR A 11 -10.47 -10.80 -23.97
C THR A 11 -10.35 -9.80 -25.12
N GLY A 12 -9.25 -9.03 -25.20
CA GLY A 12 -8.99 -8.09 -26.29
C GLY A 12 -9.75 -6.75 -26.21
N ASP A 13 -10.52 -6.49 -25.15
CA ASP A 13 -11.19 -5.20 -24.93
C ASP A 13 -10.18 -4.13 -24.43
N LYS A 14 -9.41 -3.60 -25.39
CA LYS A 14 -8.35 -2.62 -25.14
C LYS A 14 -8.86 -1.32 -24.51
N ALA A 15 -10.10 -0.90 -24.83
CA ALA A 15 -10.65 0.35 -24.30
C ALA A 15 -10.96 0.22 -22.81
N LEU A 16 -11.61 -0.88 -22.43
CA LEU A 16 -11.89 -1.16 -21.01
C LEU A 16 -10.62 -1.45 -20.23
N PHE A 17 -9.67 -2.19 -20.82
CA PHE A 17 -8.34 -2.42 -20.25
C PHE A 17 -7.63 -1.09 -19.92
N ASN A 18 -7.50 -0.18 -20.90
CA ASN A 18 -6.83 1.10 -20.70
C ASN A 18 -7.51 1.95 -19.61
N LYS A 19 -8.84 1.97 -19.58
CA LYS A 19 -9.59 2.67 -18.53
C LYS A 19 -9.28 2.09 -17.15
N LYS A 20 -9.18 0.77 -17.03
CA LYS A 20 -8.86 0.09 -15.77
C LYS A 20 -7.42 0.31 -15.32
N VAL A 21 -6.48 0.33 -16.25
CA VAL A 21 -5.08 0.69 -15.96
C VAL A 21 -4.99 2.12 -15.43
N ILE A 22 -5.67 3.09 -16.06
CA ILE A 22 -5.67 4.48 -15.58
C ILE A 22 -6.24 4.56 -14.15
N GLN A 23 -7.37 3.89 -13.88
CA GLN A 23 -7.96 3.86 -12.53
C GLN A 23 -7.00 3.28 -11.50
N LEU A 24 -6.30 2.19 -11.85
CA LEU A 24 -5.34 1.56 -10.97
C LEU A 24 -4.14 2.48 -10.70
N ASN A 25 -3.59 3.10 -11.75
CA ASN A 25 -2.47 4.03 -11.60
C ASN A 25 -2.86 5.25 -10.75
N THR A 26 -4.06 5.81 -10.94
CA THR A 26 -4.53 6.93 -10.09
C THR A 26 -4.67 6.52 -8.62
N LEU A 27 -5.10 5.29 -8.34
CA LEU A 27 -5.12 4.79 -6.96
C LEU A 27 -3.71 4.67 -6.38
N PHE A 28 -2.76 4.16 -7.16
CA PHE A 28 -1.36 4.08 -6.74
C PHE A 28 -0.74 5.45 -6.53
N ASP A 29 -0.96 6.40 -7.45
CA ASP A 29 -0.50 7.78 -7.33
C ASP A 29 -1.01 8.41 -6.03
N ALA A 30 -2.28 8.18 -5.68
CA ALA A 30 -2.85 8.66 -4.43
C ALA A 30 -2.16 8.02 -3.20
N LEU A 31 -1.94 6.70 -3.21
CA LEU A 31 -1.29 5.98 -2.10
C LEU A 31 0.17 6.43 -1.88
N ILE A 32 0.94 6.62 -2.95
CA ILE A 32 2.33 7.08 -2.85
C ILE A 32 2.46 8.60 -2.70
N SER A 33 1.37 9.37 -2.86
CA SER A 33 1.42 10.83 -2.72
C SER A 33 1.59 11.32 -1.28
N SER A 34 1.34 10.46 -0.29
CA SER A 34 1.45 10.84 1.12
C SER A 34 2.90 10.95 1.61
N GLY A 35 3.82 10.22 0.99
CA GLY A 35 5.21 10.17 1.42
C GLY A 35 5.99 9.02 0.77
N ASN A 36 7.18 8.73 1.31
CA ASN A 36 8.08 7.68 0.82
C ASN A 36 8.27 6.52 1.81
N GLY A 37 7.66 6.59 2.98
CA GLY A 37 7.68 5.59 4.04
C GLY A 37 9.00 5.43 4.78
N THR A 38 10.05 6.21 4.48
CA THR A 38 11.38 6.00 5.11
C THR A 38 11.48 6.59 6.52
N THR A 39 10.59 7.54 6.85
CA THR A 39 10.47 8.19 8.15
C THR A 39 9.02 8.16 8.62
N LYS A 40 8.75 8.49 9.88
CA LYS A 40 7.37 8.61 10.40
C LYS A 40 6.63 9.79 9.77
N GLU A 41 7.35 10.88 9.52
CA GLU A 41 6.83 12.10 8.92
C GLU A 41 6.44 11.90 7.45
N ASP A 42 7.16 11.04 6.74
CA ASP A 42 6.89 10.67 5.35
C ASP A 42 6.18 9.31 5.24
N ALA A 43 5.49 8.85 6.29
CA ALA A 43 4.84 7.54 6.30
C ALA A 43 3.80 7.39 5.18
N PHE A 44 3.65 6.17 4.67
CA PHE A 44 2.57 5.87 3.73
C PHE A 44 1.23 5.85 4.46
N TYR A 45 0.24 6.56 3.94
CA TYR A 45 -1.09 6.62 4.54
C TYR A 45 -1.96 5.47 4.04
N VAL A 46 -2.40 4.58 4.94
CA VAL A 46 -3.18 3.39 4.59
C VAL A 46 -4.55 3.38 5.26
N ILE A 47 -5.57 2.98 4.50
CA ILE A 47 -6.95 2.88 4.99
C ILE A 47 -7.34 1.48 5.48
N GLU A 48 -6.48 0.49 5.22
CA GLU A 48 -6.57 -0.89 5.72
C GLU A 48 -5.14 -1.41 5.91
N THR A 49 -4.90 -2.18 6.97
CA THR A 49 -3.55 -2.69 7.29
C THR A 49 -3.00 -3.64 6.21
N THR A 50 -3.87 -4.35 5.49
CA THR A 50 -3.43 -5.22 4.38
C THR A 50 -2.75 -4.44 3.25
N HIS A 51 -3.07 -3.15 3.09
CA HIS A 51 -2.48 -2.31 2.04
C HIS A 51 -0.98 -2.05 2.27
N GLU A 52 -0.47 -2.25 3.49
CA GLU A 52 0.96 -2.11 3.80
C GLU A 52 1.79 -3.11 2.99
N TYR A 53 1.36 -4.38 2.99
CA TYR A 53 1.99 -5.48 2.28
C TYR A 53 1.81 -5.37 0.77
N ASP A 54 0.63 -4.93 0.33
CA ASP A 54 0.36 -4.66 -1.08
C ASP A 54 1.31 -3.57 -1.59
N LEU A 55 1.50 -2.49 -0.83
CA LEU A 55 2.36 -1.38 -1.24
C LEU A 55 3.83 -1.79 -1.30
N ILE A 56 4.33 -2.55 -0.31
CA ILE A 56 5.67 -3.16 -0.36
C ILE A 56 5.85 -3.94 -1.67
N SER A 57 4.86 -4.78 -2.02
CA SER A 57 4.91 -5.58 -3.25
C SER A 57 4.85 -4.73 -4.52
N ILE A 58 4.05 -3.67 -4.53
CA ILE A 58 3.93 -2.73 -5.66
C ILE A 58 5.23 -1.96 -5.90
N LEU A 59 5.93 -1.58 -4.83
CA LEU A 59 7.25 -0.94 -4.90
C LEU A 59 8.36 -1.91 -5.35
N GLY A 60 8.05 -3.17 -5.60
CA GLY A 60 9.03 -4.20 -5.96
C GLY A 60 9.90 -4.66 -4.78
N LEU A 61 9.47 -4.35 -3.56
CA LEU A 61 10.14 -4.73 -2.32
C LEU A 61 9.50 -5.99 -1.74
N THR A 62 10.15 -6.59 -0.75
CA THR A 62 9.67 -7.81 -0.09
C THR A 62 9.68 -7.60 1.41
N PHE A 63 8.63 -8.03 2.10
CA PHE A 63 8.54 -7.96 3.55
C PHE A 63 9.64 -8.81 4.23
N GLY A 64 10.33 -8.22 5.19
CA GLY A 64 11.47 -8.78 5.90
C GLY A 64 11.11 -9.68 7.09
N GLY A 65 9.82 -9.82 7.40
CA GLY A 65 9.33 -10.76 8.40
C GLY A 65 9.14 -10.19 9.80
N GLN A 66 9.35 -8.88 10.00
CA GLN A 66 9.09 -8.22 11.28
C GLN A 66 8.21 -7.00 11.09
N GLN A 67 7.18 -6.90 11.92
CA GLN A 67 6.30 -5.73 12.03
C GLN A 67 6.38 -5.20 13.46
N SER A 68 6.45 -3.89 13.62
CA SER A 68 6.42 -3.21 14.91
C SER A 68 5.35 -2.13 14.89
N HIS A 69 4.41 -2.23 15.83
CA HIS A 69 3.40 -1.21 16.05
C HIS A 69 3.96 -0.11 16.97
N ILE A 70 3.92 1.13 16.52
CA ILE A 70 4.48 2.29 17.20
C ILE A 70 3.48 3.45 17.15
N GLU A 71 2.72 3.62 18.23
CA GLU A 71 1.64 4.64 18.31
C GLU A 71 0.57 4.39 17.24
N HIS A 72 0.36 5.32 16.30
CA HIS A 72 -0.54 5.16 15.15
C HIS A 72 0.21 4.79 13.87
N TYR A 73 1.44 4.31 13.99
CA TYR A 73 2.24 3.83 12.88
C TYR A 73 2.53 2.34 12.96
N ASP A 74 2.62 1.71 11.81
CA ASP A 74 3.22 0.39 11.66
C ASP A 74 4.55 0.52 10.90
N TYR A 75 5.59 -0.13 11.44
CA TYR A 75 6.89 -0.26 10.79
C TYR A 75 7.10 -1.69 10.34
N LEU A 76 7.24 -1.90 9.04
CA LEU A 76 7.47 -3.22 8.45
C LEU A 76 8.89 -3.28 7.92
N THR A 77 9.66 -4.28 8.36
CA THR A 77 11.00 -4.51 7.81
C THR A 77 10.93 -5.00 6.38
N LEU A 78 11.99 -4.77 5.63
CA LEU A 78 12.18 -5.26 4.27
C LEU A 78 13.27 -6.33 4.22
N ALA A 79 13.12 -7.26 3.29
CA ALA A 79 14.22 -8.12 2.89
C ALA A 79 15.33 -7.29 2.22
N ALA A 80 16.54 -7.84 2.13
CA ALA A 80 17.66 -7.20 1.45
C ALA A 80 17.24 -6.78 0.03
N ASN A 81 17.47 -5.51 -0.30
CA ASN A 81 17.03 -4.88 -1.53
C ASN A 81 18.11 -3.91 -2.03
N GLU A 82 18.06 -3.58 -3.32
CA GLU A 82 19.07 -2.72 -3.98
C GLU A 82 19.06 -1.27 -3.46
N ALA A 83 17.97 -0.84 -2.81
CA ALA A 83 17.83 0.50 -2.25
C ALA A 83 18.40 0.62 -0.82
N GLU A 84 18.87 -0.48 -0.23
CA GLU A 84 19.39 -0.55 1.14
C GLU A 84 18.43 0.01 2.21
N ILE A 85 17.12 -0.08 1.96
CA ILE A 85 16.08 0.35 2.89
C ILE A 85 15.77 -0.79 3.85
N GLU A 86 15.88 -0.54 5.16
CA GLU A 86 15.64 -1.56 6.20
C GLU A 86 14.15 -1.83 6.46
N GLY A 87 13.30 -0.82 6.27
CA GLY A 87 11.87 -0.90 6.56
C GLY A 87 11.11 0.35 6.15
N LEU A 88 9.80 0.25 6.16
CA LEU A 88 8.88 1.34 5.81
C LEU A 88 7.87 1.59 6.94
N TYR A 89 7.53 2.85 7.12
CA TYR A 89 6.50 3.35 8.03
C TYR A 89 5.18 3.56 7.30
N PHE A 90 4.10 3.16 7.97
CA PHE A 90 2.72 3.28 7.53
C PHE A 90 1.89 3.97 8.61
N ASP A 91 1.15 5.02 8.26
CA ASP A 91 0.20 5.66 9.15
C ASP A 91 -1.15 4.94 9.07
N ILE A 92 -1.55 4.33 10.19
CA ILE A 92 -2.78 3.55 10.33
C ILE A 92 -3.88 4.30 11.09
N THR A 93 -3.71 5.60 11.32
CA THR A 93 -4.74 6.50 11.89
C THR A 93 -6.12 6.30 11.26
N PRO A 94 -6.27 6.10 9.93
CA PRO A 94 -7.58 5.84 9.31
C PRO A 94 -8.26 4.58 9.84
N CYS A 95 -7.47 3.51 9.98
CA CYS A 95 -7.93 2.22 10.47
C CYS A 95 -8.41 2.36 11.92
N LEU A 96 -7.60 3.04 12.75
CA LEU A 96 -7.91 3.29 14.15
C LEU A 96 -9.17 4.15 14.32
N ASN A 97 -9.32 5.21 13.53
CA ASN A 97 -10.51 6.06 13.53
C ASN A 97 -11.76 5.31 13.06
N SER A 98 -11.63 4.45 12.06
CA SER A 98 -12.72 3.59 11.59
C SER A 98 -13.17 2.64 12.70
N LEU A 99 -12.21 2.00 13.37
CA LEU A 99 -12.46 1.09 14.47
C LEU A 99 -13.13 1.80 15.67
N SER A 100 -12.65 2.98 16.07
CA SER A 100 -13.26 3.77 17.17
C SER A 100 -14.73 4.05 16.91
N ARG A 101 -15.07 4.50 15.69
CA ARG A 101 -16.47 4.78 15.31
C ARG A 101 -17.37 3.55 15.41
N MET A 102 -16.86 2.36 15.13
CA MET A 102 -17.64 1.12 15.25
C MET A 102 -18.00 0.75 16.71
N PHE A 103 -17.26 1.26 17.70
CA PHE A 103 -17.51 1.01 19.12
C PHE A 103 -18.24 2.17 19.83
N GLU A 104 -18.45 3.29 19.14
CA GLU A 104 -19.21 4.44 19.63
C GLU A 104 -20.72 4.32 19.34
N ASP A 105 -21.11 3.41 18.44
CA ASP A 105 -22.49 3.00 18.13
C ASP A 105 -22.95 1.78 18.95
#